data_AF-A0A7S3L6H6-F1
#
_entry.id   AF-A0A7S3L6H6-F1
#
_cell.length_a   1.000
_cell.length_b   1.000
_cell.length_c   1.000
_cell.angle_alpha   90.00
_cell.angle_beta   90.00
_cell.angle_gamma   90.00
#
_symmetry.space_group_name_H-M   'P 1'
#
loop_
_entity.id
_entity.type
_entity.pdbx_description
1 polymer ?
#
loop_
_entity_poly.entity_id
_entity_poly.type
_entity_poly.pdbx_seq_one_letter_code
_entity_poly.pdbx_strand_id
1 'polypeptide(L)'
;MMKLLSISGLWWFLLAVGFVHGEGLVGSNNARGLKMMMRKWNKGQMRKHYWNRDRPSYSSSSSSSKSSSKKVNAPKSLQKKSKRKRMSAKGKRIRMRPTKRTPHPTPMPSTGSAATPTRTPTTDTPTTLPSTQPTEFPPSEPLGVWVQSGSDIILDLSDGASIPPPGNVAIATSTNGDMVLAGLSGQVVAFQYDNDMEDWVQMGQTLSFAVEYLAMASSGTRIALSSSSGITRVYEYNATSRSWIPLGADITDDSIQEPVALAMSGNGSILVTGGNYNNFGGLGIPTRAYEFNTANNEWVQMGQDITDGQASNAFVDVSSDGDIVAVGYPSEEPSFARVYRYDSGTDGWIQVGQDIEGQFQFSRAGSSVVLSAMGDRIVVGDPGGGNGGIVQVFEFNEGTASWEQIGSNMGQINEFTFDTGVNVAASADGNIVTYGPYGNGYDDEAHVAVFQFDDATNDWSQLGQSLLRGNSQTGQVSAYFVSVALSFDGRVLVTGSIESKQEGSDFLFDGRVRIFTFS
;
A
#
# COMPACT_ATOMS: atom_id res chain seq x y z
N MET A 1 -30.24 -53.35 -23.98
CA MET A 1 -30.95 -54.60 -24.35
C MET A 1 -30.03 -55.77 -23.97
N MET A 2 -30.54 -56.71 -23.15
CA MET A 2 -29.97 -58.03 -22.72
C MET A 2 -28.74 -58.02 -21.77
N LYS A 3 -28.88 -58.34 -20.47
CA LYS A 3 -29.04 -59.64 -19.73
C LYS A 3 -27.69 -60.37 -19.51
N LEU A 4 -27.08 -60.40 -18.31
CA LEU A 4 -27.28 -61.23 -17.07
C LEU A 4 -26.74 -62.69 -17.11
N LEU A 5 -26.05 -63.08 -16.01
CA LEU A 5 -25.67 -64.43 -15.45
C LEU A 5 -24.31 -65.03 -15.88
N SER A 6 -23.49 -65.75 -15.07
CA SER A 6 -23.48 -66.16 -13.65
C SER A 6 -22.13 -66.80 -13.21
N ILE A 7 -21.72 -66.60 -11.95
CA ILE A 7 -21.17 -67.52 -10.88
C ILE A 7 -20.16 -68.65 -11.21
N SER A 8 -19.03 -68.68 -10.45
CA SER A 8 -18.42 -69.78 -9.64
C SER A 8 -16.89 -69.51 -9.46
N GLY A 9 -16.15 -69.82 -8.39
CA GLY A 9 -16.34 -70.50 -7.11
C GLY A 9 -15.07 -70.34 -6.23
N LEU A 10 -15.17 -70.72 -4.94
CA LEU A 10 -14.20 -70.61 -3.83
C LEU A 10 -12.85 -71.35 -4.04
N TRP A 11 -11.76 -70.94 -3.35
CA TRP A 11 -11.14 -71.66 -2.21
C TRP A 11 -9.97 -70.91 -1.51
N TRP A 12 -9.68 -71.37 -0.27
CA TRP A 12 -8.93 -70.82 0.88
C TRP A 12 -7.39 -70.70 0.80
N PHE A 13 -6.76 -69.84 1.64
CA PHE A 13 -6.04 -70.26 2.88
C PHE A 13 -5.58 -69.09 3.77
N LEU A 14 -5.85 -69.27 5.07
CA LEU A 14 -5.41 -68.52 6.25
C LEU A 14 -4.03 -69.00 6.71
N LEU A 15 -3.23 -68.11 7.31
CA LEU A 15 -2.45 -68.46 8.52
C LEU A 15 -2.10 -67.20 9.32
N ALA A 16 -2.67 -67.14 10.52
CA ALA A 16 -2.34 -66.25 11.61
C ALA A 16 -1.78 -67.09 12.76
N VAL A 17 -0.75 -66.60 13.47
CA VAL A 17 -0.43 -66.83 14.90
C VAL A 17 0.56 -65.70 15.26
N GLY A 18 0.51 -64.96 16.37
CA GLY A 18 -0.31 -64.99 17.58
C GLY A 18 0.46 -64.26 18.71
N PHE A 19 -0.23 -63.32 19.36
CA PHE A 19 -0.12 -62.77 20.73
C PHE A 19 1.08 -63.08 21.67
N VAL A 20 1.45 -62.12 22.54
CA VAL A 20 1.05 -62.08 23.98
C VAL A 20 1.53 -60.79 24.72
N HIS A 21 0.59 -60.28 25.54
CA HIS A 21 0.52 -59.31 26.64
C HIS A 21 1.74 -58.86 27.48
N GLY A 22 1.59 -57.66 28.08
CA GLY A 22 2.12 -57.30 29.41
C GLY A 22 1.79 -55.86 29.86
N GLU A 23 0.92 -55.71 30.87
CA GLU A 23 0.65 -54.46 31.60
C GLU A 23 1.73 -54.14 32.67
N GLY A 24 1.80 -52.88 33.14
CA GLY A 24 2.17 -52.60 34.54
C GLY A 24 3.06 -51.39 34.86
N LEU A 25 2.42 -50.29 35.27
CA LEU A 25 2.67 -49.46 36.48
C LEU A 25 4.01 -48.71 36.76
N VAL A 26 3.84 -47.40 37.00
CA VAL A 26 4.38 -46.55 38.11
C VAL A 26 5.86 -46.14 38.12
N GLY A 27 6.12 -44.83 38.26
CA GLY A 27 7.41 -44.33 38.75
C GLY A 27 7.68 -42.83 38.57
N SER A 28 7.44 -42.06 39.63
CA SER A 28 7.72 -40.63 39.84
C SER A 28 9.21 -40.22 39.74
N ASN A 29 9.50 -38.99 39.30
CA ASN A 29 10.12 -37.90 40.09
C ASN A 29 10.97 -36.89 39.27
N ASN A 30 10.58 -35.62 39.44
CA ASN A 30 11.41 -34.45 39.72
C ASN A 30 12.66 -34.10 38.87
N ALA A 31 12.51 -32.98 38.16
CA ALA A 31 13.21 -31.72 38.40
C ALA A 31 14.75 -31.75 38.57
N ARG A 32 15.44 -31.10 37.63
CA ARG A 32 16.24 -29.86 37.82
C ARG A 32 17.36 -29.74 36.79
N GLY A 33 17.38 -28.57 36.14
CA GLY A 33 18.59 -27.75 36.04
C GLY A 33 19.61 -28.12 34.97
N LEU A 34 19.39 -27.64 33.74
CA LEU A 34 20.49 -27.45 32.79
C LEU A 34 21.06 -26.03 32.95
N LYS A 35 22.24 -25.91 33.60
CA LYS A 35 23.10 -24.73 33.47
C LYS A 35 24.57 -25.17 33.45
N MET A 36 25.25 -24.73 32.39
CA MET A 36 26.70 -24.61 32.16
C MET A 36 27.55 -25.87 31.99
N MET A 37 28.24 -25.96 30.84
CA MET A 37 29.71 -25.76 30.79
C MET A 37 30.22 -25.58 29.35
N MET A 38 30.79 -24.41 29.08
CA MET A 38 31.85 -24.25 28.07
C MET A 38 33.19 -24.67 28.69
N ARG A 39 34.04 -25.40 27.96
CA ARG A 39 35.39 -24.92 27.55
C ARG A 39 36.24 -25.97 26.81
N LYS A 40 36.79 -25.50 25.68
CA LYS A 40 38.13 -25.71 25.09
C LYS A 40 38.42 -26.99 24.28
N TRP A 41 38.60 -26.81 22.97
CA TRP A 41 39.86 -27.05 22.22
C TRP A 41 39.75 -26.42 20.80
N ASN A 42 40.37 -25.27 20.45
CA ASN A 42 41.76 -24.90 20.12
C ASN A 42 42.24 -25.21 18.68
N LYS A 43 42.33 -24.13 17.89
CA LYS A 43 43.33 -23.74 16.86
C LYS A 43 43.71 -24.70 15.71
N GLY A 44 43.51 -24.19 14.49
CA GLY A 44 44.60 -24.12 13.52
C GLY A 44 44.19 -24.19 12.04
N GLN A 45 44.55 -23.13 11.31
CA GLN A 45 44.80 -23.00 9.85
C GLN A 45 43.82 -22.08 9.10
N MET A 46 44.08 -20.77 9.22
CA MET A 46 43.70 -19.78 8.22
C MET A 46 44.70 -19.83 7.06
N ARG A 47 44.19 -20.03 5.84
CA ARG A 47 44.87 -19.60 4.61
C ARG A 47 43.87 -18.84 3.73
N LYS A 48 44.18 -17.56 3.55
CA LYS A 48 43.64 -16.64 2.53
C LYS A 48 43.62 -17.33 1.17
N HIS A 49 42.58 -17.13 0.36
CA HIS A 49 42.70 -16.97 -1.10
C HIS A 49 41.59 -16.04 -1.62
N TYR A 50 42.05 -14.96 -2.26
CA TYR A 50 41.31 -14.09 -3.17
C TYR A 50 40.71 -14.91 -4.32
N TRP A 51 39.51 -14.55 -4.78
CA TRP A 51 39.07 -14.87 -6.14
C TRP A 51 38.73 -13.58 -6.87
N ASN A 52 39.73 -13.13 -7.63
CA ASN A 52 39.54 -12.42 -8.89
C ASN A 52 38.91 -13.41 -9.88
N ARG A 53 37.89 -12.98 -10.62
CA ARG A 53 37.59 -13.65 -11.89
C ARG A 53 37.12 -12.64 -12.92
N ASP A 54 38.06 -12.35 -13.81
CA ASP A 54 37.90 -11.65 -15.07
C ASP A 54 36.71 -12.20 -15.86
N ARG A 55 35.84 -11.30 -16.33
CA ARG A 55 34.90 -11.59 -17.42
C ARG A 55 35.61 -11.28 -18.75
N PRO A 56 35.55 -12.17 -19.75
CA PRO A 56 36.21 -11.95 -21.03
C PRO A 56 35.48 -10.89 -21.85
N SER A 57 36.28 -10.02 -22.44
CA SER A 57 35.91 -9.12 -23.53
C SER A 57 35.57 -9.91 -24.80
N TYR A 58 34.48 -9.53 -25.46
CA TYR A 58 34.28 -9.83 -26.88
C TYR A 58 34.17 -8.52 -27.65
N SER A 59 35.17 -8.26 -28.48
CA SER A 59 35.16 -7.25 -29.52
C SER A 59 34.55 -7.81 -30.81
N SER A 60 33.74 -6.96 -31.43
CA SER A 60 33.41 -6.82 -32.87
C SER A 60 33.37 -8.07 -33.77
N SER A 61 32.21 -8.27 -34.41
CA SER A 61 32.20 -8.40 -35.88
C SER A 61 30.90 -7.90 -36.48
N SER A 62 31.04 -6.92 -37.36
CA SER A 62 30.09 -6.55 -38.39
C SER A 62 29.92 -7.71 -39.37
N SER A 63 28.69 -8.13 -39.65
CA SER A 63 28.39 -8.76 -40.93
C SER A 63 27.04 -8.30 -41.45
N SER A 64 27.12 -7.65 -42.61
CA SER A 64 26.03 -7.30 -43.48
C SER A 64 25.33 -8.55 -44.00
N SER A 65 24.00 -8.59 -43.95
CA SER A 65 23.24 -9.34 -44.95
C SER A 65 22.02 -8.53 -45.43
N LYS A 66 22.05 -8.26 -46.73
CA LYS A 66 20.94 -7.75 -47.53
C LYS A 66 19.96 -8.89 -47.77
N SER A 67 18.67 -8.68 -47.54
CA SER A 67 17.59 -9.18 -48.42
C SER A 67 16.30 -8.44 -48.03
N SER A 68 15.83 -7.51 -48.84
CA SER A 68 14.94 -7.69 -50.00
C SER A 68 13.48 -7.38 -49.61
N SER A 69 13.06 -6.21 -50.08
CA SER A 69 11.73 -5.66 -49.97
C SER A 69 10.73 -6.46 -50.80
N LYS A 70 9.63 -6.89 -50.19
CA LYS A 70 8.40 -7.21 -50.89
C LYS A 70 7.28 -6.30 -50.39
N LYS A 71 6.94 -5.34 -51.25
CA LYS A 71 5.69 -4.57 -51.22
C LYS A 71 4.52 -5.55 -51.19
N VAL A 72 3.63 -5.40 -50.21
CA VAL A 72 2.26 -5.92 -50.30
C VAL A 72 1.31 -4.79 -49.90
N ASN A 73 0.28 -4.67 -50.73
CA ASN A 73 -0.61 -3.52 -50.88
C ASN A 73 -1.53 -3.27 -49.68
N ALA A 74 -1.75 -1.99 -49.39
CA ALA A 74 -2.87 -1.49 -48.59
C ALA A 74 -4.22 -1.65 -49.32
N PRO A 75 -5.33 -1.88 -48.60
CA PRO A 75 -6.64 -1.50 -49.05
C PRO A 75 -7.24 -0.34 -48.23
N LYS A 76 -7.41 0.78 -48.95
CA LYS A 76 -8.50 1.76 -48.92
C LYS A 76 -9.53 1.73 -47.76
N SER A 77 -9.47 2.79 -46.96
CA SER A 77 -10.55 3.73 -46.59
C SER A 77 -12.00 3.21 -46.48
N LEU A 78 -12.54 3.23 -45.27
CA LEU A 78 -13.98 3.39 -45.00
C LEU A 78 -14.17 4.56 -44.03
N GLN A 79 -14.46 5.74 -44.58
CA GLN A 79 -14.97 6.88 -43.81
C GLN A 79 -16.40 6.55 -43.34
N LYS A 80 -16.59 6.32 -42.04
CA LYS A 80 -17.93 6.45 -41.42
C LYS A 80 -18.11 7.89 -40.94
N LYS A 81 -18.91 8.64 -41.69
CA LYS A 81 -19.46 9.95 -41.31
C LYS A 81 -20.32 9.78 -40.05
N SER A 82 -19.91 10.30 -38.89
CA SER A 82 -20.82 10.55 -37.78
C SER A 82 -21.40 11.95 -37.90
N LYS A 83 -22.70 12.04 -38.18
CA LYS A 83 -23.47 13.29 -38.12
C LYS A 83 -23.74 13.61 -36.65
N ARG A 84 -22.95 14.50 -36.02
CA ARG A 84 -23.34 15.11 -34.74
C ARG A 84 -24.38 16.20 -34.99
N LYS A 85 -25.63 15.94 -34.58
CA LYS A 85 -26.67 16.95 -34.42
C LYS A 85 -26.27 17.84 -33.24
N ARG A 86 -26.00 19.12 -33.51
CA ARG A 86 -25.98 20.18 -32.49
C ARG A 86 -27.40 20.32 -31.93
N MET A 87 -27.60 19.99 -30.66
CA MET A 87 -28.74 20.47 -29.89
C MET A 87 -28.24 21.45 -28.83
N SER A 88 -28.71 22.69 -28.98
CA SER A 88 -28.57 23.78 -28.03
C SER A 88 -29.48 23.50 -26.84
N ALA A 89 -28.92 23.45 -25.64
CA ALA A 89 -29.67 23.54 -24.39
C ALA A 89 -29.13 24.71 -23.57
N LYS A 90 -29.90 25.80 -23.54
CA LYS A 90 -29.74 26.90 -22.59
C LYS A 90 -30.12 26.40 -21.19
N GLY A 91 -29.16 26.36 -20.28
CA GLY A 91 -29.37 26.15 -18.85
C GLY A 91 -28.62 27.22 -18.05
N LYS A 92 -29.36 27.99 -17.26
CA LYS A 92 -28.90 29.15 -16.48
C LYS A 92 -27.75 28.78 -15.53
N ARG A 93 -26.60 29.45 -15.65
CA ARG A 93 -25.56 29.49 -14.61
C ARG A 93 -25.88 30.60 -13.59
N ILE A 94 -25.94 30.23 -12.32
CA ILE A 94 -26.01 31.15 -11.19
C ILE A 94 -24.62 31.75 -11.01
N ARG A 95 -24.55 33.09 -11.05
CA ARG A 95 -23.32 33.88 -10.99
C ARG A 95 -23.01 34.15 -9.52
N MET A 96 -22.05 33.43 -8.92
CA MET A 96 -21.50 33.81 -7.62
C MET A 96 -20.61 35.04 -7.77
N ARG A 97 -20.89 36.09 -6.98
CA ARG A 97 -20.10 37.32 -6.92
C ARG A 97 -18.90 37.12 -5.99
N PRO A 98 -17.70 37.61 -6.34
CA PRO A 98 -16.58 37.65 -5.41
C PRO A 98 -16.79 38.79 -4.40
N THR A 99 -16.72 38.46 -3.11
CA THR A 99 -16.71 39.43 -2.01
C THR A 99 -15.32 40.08 -1.90
N LYS A 100 -15.28 41.40 -2.02
CA LYS A 100 -14.10 42.24 -1.73
C LYS A 100 -13.60 42.00 -0.31
N ARG A 101 -12.34 41.62 -0.14
CA ARG A 101 -11.58 41.80 1.11
C ARG A 101 -10.63 43.00 0.96
N THR A 102 -10.63 43.83 1.99
CA THR A 102 -9.87 45.08 2.14
C THR A 102 -8.39 44.81 2.45
N PRO A 103 -7.45 45.69 2.03
CA PRO A 103 -6.03 45.53 2.33
C PRO A 103 -5.68 45.97 3.76
N HIS A 104 -4.78 45.24 4.42
CA HIS A 104 -4.16 45.62 5.69
C HIS A 104 -2.73 46.14 5.45
N PRO A 105 -2.23 47.10 6.24
CA PRO A 105 -1.10 47.95 5.86
C PRO A 105 0.27 47.40 6.25
N THR A 106 1.24 47.69 5.39
CA THR A 106 2.70 47.53 5.55
C THR A 106 3.26 48.44 6.64
N PRO A 107 4.29 48.00 7.41
CA PRO A 107 5.18 48.92 8.13
C PRO A 107 6.47 49.18 7.33
N MET A 108 6.88 50.46 7.30
CA MET A 108 8.17 50.96 6.78
C MET A 108 9.24 51.02 7.90
N PRO A 109 10.54 51.18 7.55
CA PRO A 109 11.68 50.66 8.31
C PRO A 109 12.25 51.64 9.35
N SER A 110 12.88 51.11 10.40
CA SER A 110 13.67 51.89 11.36
C SER A 110 15.18 51.74 11.13
N THR A 111 15.83 52.87 10.91
CA THR A 111 17.28 53.10 10.86
C THR A 111 17.91 53.25 12.25
N GLY A 112 19.19 52.87 12.40
CA GLY A 112 20.08 53.32 13.50
C GLY A 112 21.05 52.22 13.95
N SER A 113 22.23 52.11 13.34
CA SER A 113 23.52 52.74 13.73
C SER A 113 24.27 52.01 14.85
N ALA A 114 25.51 51.65 14.49
CA ALA A 114 26.50 50.90 15.26
C ALA A 114 27.13 51.67 16.43
N ALA A 115 27.61 50.92 17.43
CA ALA A 115 28.71 51.32 18.30
C ALA A 115 29.44 50.09 18.87
N THR A 116 30.71 49.94 18.48
CA THR A 116 31.71 49.04 19.06
C THR A 116 32.20 49.60 20.40
N PRO A 117 32.69 48.75 21.33
CA PRO A 117 34.00 49.06 21.89
C PRO A 117 34.93 47.84 22.03
N THR A 118 36.18 48.10 21.65
CA THR A 118 37.39 47.29 21.79
C THR A 118 37.83 47.19 23.26
N ARG A 119 38.21 46.00 23.75
CA ARG A 119 39.21 45.82 24.83
C ARG A 119 40.11 44.60 24.59
N THR A 120 41.32 44.77 25.10
CA THR A 120 42.65 44.14 24.91
C THR A 120 42.82 42.65 25.27
N PRO A 121 43.92 42.00 24.81
CA PRO A 121 44.15 40.56 24.96
C PRO A 121 44.91 40.21 26.26
N THR A 122 44.58 39.05 26.83
CA THR A 122 45.41 38.36 27.84
C THR A 122 45.52 36.88 27.51
N THR A 123 46.74 36.39 27.50
CA THR A 123 47.19 35.00 27.38
C THR A 123 46.89 34.21 28.65
N ASP A 124 46.37 32.98 28.55
CA ASP A 124 47.10 31.74 28.89
C ASP A 124 46.22 30.48 29.07
N THR A 125 46.78 29.37 28.57
CA THR A 125 46.58 27.93 28.87
C THR A 125 45.35 27.16 28.31
N PRO A 126 45.57 25.99 27.66
CA PRO A 126 44.52 25.19 27.05
C PRO A 126 43.83 24.30 28.08
N THR A 127 42.52 24.47 28.24
CA THR A 127 41.68 23.55 29.00
C THR A 127 41.03 22.58 28.03
N THR A 128 41.19 21.29 28.29
CA THR A 128 40.66 20.17 27.52
C THR A 128 39.15 20.31 27.29
N LEU A 129 38.73 20.27 26.03
CA LEU A 129 37.32 20.19 25.62
C LEU A 129 36.69 18.92 26.21
N PRO A 130 35.55 18.99 26.91
CA PRO A 130 34.76 17.81 27.20
C PRO A 130 34.14 17.31 25.90
N SER A 131 34.30 16.02 25.61
CA SER A 131 33.61 15.34 24.52
C SER A 131 32.10 15.46 24.73
N THR A 132 31.42 16.23 23.89
CA THR A 132 29.97 16.17 23.79
C THR A 132 29.61 14.83 23.16
N GLN A 133 29.23 13.86 23.98
CA GLN A 133 28.43 12.74 23.48
C GLN A 133 27.15 13.34 22.87
N PRO A 134 26.60 12.75 21.79
CA PRO A 134 25.28 13.12 21.32
C PRO A 134 24.31 12.91 22.48
N THR A 135 23.59 13.95 22.86
CA THR A 135 22.38 13.81 23.67
C THR A 135 21.44 12.88 22.93
N GLU A 136 21.38 11.61 23.36
CA GLU A 136 20.23 10.76 23.07
C GLU A 136 19.01 11.53 23.56
N PHE A 137 18.16 11.95 22.63
CA PHE A 137 16.84 12.45 22.98
C PHE A 137 16.14 11.32 23.74
N PRO A 138 15.53 11.59 24.91
CA PRO A 138 14.68 10.59 25.53
C PRO A 138 13.63 10.18 24.50
N PRO A 139 13.32 8.89 24.35
CA PRO A 139 12.20 8.48 23.50
C PRO A 139 10.98 9.23 24.02
N SER A 140 10.37 10.07 23.16
CA SER A 140 9.12 10.73 23.48
C SER A 140 8.14 9.65 23.91
N GLU A 141 7.59 9.74 25.12
CA GLU A 141 6.52 8.82 25.51
C GLU A 141 5.41 8.90 24.45
N PRO A 142 4.87 7.76 23.99
CA PRO A 142 3.87 7.76 22.95
C PRO A 142 2.66 8.59 23.40
N LEU A 143 2.22 9.51 22.52
CA LEU A 143 0.99 10.24 22.72
C LEU A 143 -0.17 9.23 22.65
N GLY A 144 -0.89 9.02 23.74
CA GLY A 144 -2.06 8.12 23.82
C GLY A 144 -1.76 6.64 23.56
N VAL A 145 -2.81 5.83 23.41
CA VAL A 145 -2.68 4.38 23.15
C VAL A 145 -3.65 3.89 22.07
N TRP A 146 -3.17 2.99 21.22
CA TRP A 146 -4.02 2.25 20.29
C TRP A 146 -4.63 1.04 20.98
N VAL A 147 -5.95 0.88 20.87
CA VAL A 147 -6.67 -0.24 21.47
C VAL A 147 -7.44 -0.97 20.38
N GLN A 148 -7.35 -2.31 20.37
CA GLN A 148 -8.14 -3.10 19.43
C GLN A 148 -9.63 -2.89 19.68
N SER A 149 -10.38 -2.64 18.60
CA SER A 149 -11.82 -2.42 18.61
C SER A 149 -12.51 -3.65 18.01
N GLY A 150 -13.28 -4.36 18.84
CA GLY A 150 -13.94 -5.61 18.47
C GLY A 150 -12.98 -6.79 18.31
N SER A 151 -13.54 -7.90 17.84
CA SER A 151 -12.83 -9.16 17.59
C SER A 151 -12.00 -9.10 16.30
N ASP A 152 -11.03 -10.01 16.15
CA ASP A 152 -10.37 -10.24 14.86
C ASP A 152 -11.43 -10.66 13.82
N ILE A 153 -11.44 -10.00 12.66
CA ILE A 153 -12.20 -10.46 11.49
C ILE A 153 -11.35 -11.51 10.78
N ILE A 154 -11.89 -12.73 10.65
CA ILE A 154 -11.23 -13.86 10.00
C ILE A 154 -11.85 -14.11 8.62
N LEU A 155 -11.01 -14.08 7.60
CA LEU A 155 -11.35 -14.48 6.24
C LEU A 155 -10.79 -15.89 5.99
N ASP A 156 -11.68 -16.87 5.98
CA ASP A 156 -11.30 -18.26 5.76
C ASP A 156 -10.80 -18.47 4.33
N LEU A 157 -9.61 -19.07 4.22
CA LEU A 157 -9.14 -19.64 2.97
C LEU A 157 -9.86 -20.98 2.77
N SER A 158 -10.71 -21.06 1.75
CA SER A 158 -11.60 -22.19 1.46
C SER A 158 -10.92 -23.54 1.21
N ASP A 159 -9.60 -23.60 1.25
CA ASP A 159 -8.80 -24.62 0.61
C ASP A 159 -7.98 -25.46 1.61
N GLY A 160 -7.87 -25.03 2.88
CA GLY A 160 -6.91 -25.62 3.81
C GLY A 160 -5.48 -25.66 3.23
N ALA A 161 -5.15 -24.68 2.38
CA ALA A 161 -3.93 -24.68 1.60
C ALA A 161 -2.72 -24.66 2.54
N SER A 162 -1.80 -25.61 2.33
CA SER A 162 -0.53 -25.71 3.06
C SER A 162 0.52 -24.67 2.64
N ILE A 163 0.14 -23.76 1.74
CA ILE A 163 0.96 -22.69 1.18
C ILE A 163 0.12 -21.42 1.25
N PRO A 164 0.67 -20.26 1.69
CA PRO A 164 -0.06 -19.02 1.70
C PRO A 164 -0.51 -18.68 0.27
N PRO A 165 -1.77 -18.26 0.06
CA PRO A 165 -2.22 -17.86 -1.26
C PRO A 165 -1.41 -16.64 -1.73
N PRO A 166 -1.17 -16.50 -3.05
CA PRO A 166 -0.59 -15.28 -3.57
C PRO A 166 -1.54 -14.10 -3.30
N GLY A 167 -0.98 -12.97 -2.87
CA GLY A 167 -1.72 -11.72 -2.65
C GLY A 167 -1.77 -11.28 -1.18
N ASN A 168 -2.29 -10.07 -0.95
CA ASN A 168 -2.46 -9.48 0.39
C ASN A 168 -3.94 -9.57 0.80
N VAL A 169 -4.24 -9.42 2.09
CA VAL A 169 -5.60 -9.10 2.52
C VAL A 169 -5.89 -7.66 2.10
N ALA A 170 -6.74 -7.48 1.10
CA ALA A 170 -7.13 -6.15 0.63
C ALA A 170 -8.10 -5.53 1.64
N ILE A 171 -7.85 -4.29 2.06
CA ILE A 171 -8.67 -3.60 3.08
C ILE A 171 -8.95 -2.14 2.70
N ALA A 172 -10.08 -1.61 3.21
CA ALA A 172 -10.38 -0.18 3.23
C ALA A 172 -11.29 0.14 4.44
N THR A 173 -11.31 1.40 4.85
CA THR A 173 -12.15 1.90 5.95
C THR A 173 -12.92 3.17 5.57
N SER A 174 -14.11 3.38 6.13
CA SER A 174 -14.92 4.57 5.87
C SER A 174 -14.31 5.81 6.51
N THR A 175 -14.81 7.00 6.13
CA THR A 175 -14.32 8.27 6.67
C THR A 175 -14.36 8.33 8.20
N ASN A 176 -15.42 7.80 8.79
CA ASN A 176 -15.65 7.73 10.23
C ASN A 176 -15.10 6.43 10.87
N GLY A 177 -14.51 5.53 10.08
CA GLY A 177 -13.93 4.30 10.56
C GLY A 177 -14.93 3.31 11.15
N ASP A 178 -16.22 3.43 10.82
CA ASP A 178 -17.29 2.54 11.30
C ASP A 178 -17.61 1.41 10.30
N MET A 179 -17.02 1.44 9.12
CA MET A 179 -17.13 0.38 8.11
C MET A 179 -15.77 -0.06 7.65
N VAL A 180 -15.61 -1.37 7.49
CA VAL A 180 -14.39 -2.01 6.97
C VAL A 180 -14.76 -2.91 5.81
N LEU A 181 -14.06 -2.73 4.68
CA LEU A 181 -14.10 -3.66 3.56
C LEU A 181 -12.89 -4.57 3.66
N ALA A 182 -13.09 -5.88 3.55
CA ALA A 182 -12.02 -6.86 3.60
C ALA A 182 -12.16 -7.87 2.46
N GLY A 183 -11.06 -8.18 1.80
CA GLY A 183 -11.03 -9.07 0.65
C GLY A 183 -9.87 -10.04 0.67
N LEU A 184 -10.14 -11.31 0.36
CA LEU A 184 -9.14 -12.36 0.24
C LEU A 184 -9.68 -13.51 -0.61
N SER A 185 -8.83 -14.08 -1.49
CA SER A 185 -9.05 -15.36 -2.18
C SER A 185 -10.45 -15.54 -2.80
N GLY A 186 -10.92 -14.54 -3.54
CA GLY A 186 -12.21 -14.62 -4.25
C GLY A 186 -13.42 -14.17 -3.44
N GLN A 187 -13.23 -13.70 -2.21
CA GLN A 187 -14.29 -13.19 -1.35
C GLN A 187 -14.02 -11.74 -0.98
N VAL A 188 -15.08 -10.93 -0.98
CA VAL A 188 -15.07 -9.59 -0.42
C VAL A 188 -16.27 -9.43 0.51
N VAL A 189 -16.01 -8.97 1.72
CA VAL A 189 -17.01 -8.80 2.77
C VAL A 189 -16.88 -7.39 3.35
N ALA A 190 -18.00 -6.71 3.48
CA ALA A 190 -18.09 -5.46 4.21
C ALA A 190 -18.56 -5.73 5.63
N PHE A 191 -17.99 -5.02 6.60
CA PHE A 191 -18.33 -5.06 8.00
C PHE A 191 -18.69 -3.66 8.48
N GLN A 192 -19.63 -3.57 9.40
CA GLN A 192 -19.99 -2.34 10.10
C GLN A 192 -19.83 -2.58 11.61
N TYR A 193 -19.31 -1.60 12.34
CA TYR A 193 -19.21 -1.70 13.79
C TYR A 193 -20.60 -1.59 14.43
N ASP A 194 -20.96 -2.57 15.25
CA ASP A 194 -22.20 -2.58 16.02
C ASP A 194 -21.90 -2.21 17.47
N ASN A 195 -22.40 -1.03 17.89
CA ASN A 195 -22.16 -0.53 19.24
C ASN A 195 -22.83 -1.35 20.35
N ASP A 196 -23.91 -2.07 20.05
CA ASP A 196 -24.61 -2.90 21.05
C ASP A 196 -23.87 -4.22 21.27
N MET A 197 -23.22 -4.75 20.22
CA MET A 197 -22.38 -5.95 20.30
C MET A 197 -20.93 -5.64 20.64
N GLU A 198 -20.53 -4.36 20.59
CA GLU A 198 -19.15 -3.89 20.68
C GLU A 198 -18.21 -4.59 19.69
N ASP A 199 -18.74 -5.04 18.54
CA ASP A 199 -18.03 -5.88 17.57
C ASP A 199 -18.45 -5.60 16.12
N TRP A 200 -17.65 -6.12 15.18
CA TRP A 200 -17.84 -5.96 13.74
C TRP A 200 -18.83 -6.98 13.18
N VAL A 201 -19.89 -6.49 12.54
CA VAL A 201 -20.92 -7.34 11.93
C VAL A 201 -20.94 -7.20 10.42
N GLN A 202 -21.13 -8.33 9.73
CA GLN A 202 -21.20 -8.35 8.27
C GLN A 202 -22.37 -7.49 7.76
N MET A 203 -22.06 -6.64 6.78
CA MET A 203 -22.98 -5.73 6.10
C MET A 203 -23.27 -6.20 4.68
N GLY A 204 -24.45 -6.76 4.49
CA GLY A 204 -24.91 -7.30 3.21
C GLY A 204 -24.29 -8.65 2.85
N GLN A 205 -24.44 -9.07 1.59
CA GLN A 205 -23.92 -10.36 1.14
C GLN A 205 -22.41 -10.33 0.91
N THR A 206 -21.76 -11.49 1.07
CA THR A 206 -20.39 -11.71 0.57
C THR A 206 -20.37 -11.64 -0.95
N LEU A 207 -19.45 -10.86 -1.50
CA LEU A 207 -19.23 -10.74 -2.93
C LEU A 207 -18.22 -11.80 -3.37
N SER A 208 -18.60 -12.64 -4.33
CA SER A 208 -17.67 -13.57 -4.97
C SER A 208 -16.95 -12.84 -6.10
N PHE A 209 -15.72 -12.42 -5.84
CA PHE A 209 -14.89 -11.66 -6.76
C PHE A 209 -13.41 -11.89 -6.42
N ALA A 210 -12.60 -12.27 -7.41
CA ALA A 210 -11.15 -12.44 -7.28
C ALA A 210 -10.47 -11.07 -7.18
N VAL A 211 -10.58 -10.46 -6.00
CA VAL A 211 -10.07 -9.12 -5.73
C VAL A 211 -8.55 -9.13 -5.56
N GLU A 212 -7.89 -8.18 -6.20
CA GLU A 212 -6.48 -7.83 -5.96
C GLU A 212 -6.40 -6.46 -5.29
N TYR A 213 -7.20 -5.50 -5.78
CA TYR A 213 -7.28 -4.15 -5.26
C TYR A 213 -8.72 -3.78 -4.99
N LEU A 214 -8.94 -3.03 -3.91
CA LEU A 214 -10.23 -2.49 -3.56
C LEU A 214 -10.12 -1.02 -3.18
N ALA A 215 -11.19 -0.28 -3.40
CA ALA A 215 -11.33 1.10 -2.99
C ALA A 215 -12.75 1.34 -2.49
N MET A 216 -12.91 2.29 -1.57
CA MET A 216 -14.19 2.61 -0.95
C MET A 216 -14.39 4.12 -0.89
N ALA A 217 -15.61 4.58 -1.19
CA ALA A 217 -15.99 5.97 -1.02
C ALA A 217 -16.07 6.33 0.48
N SER A 218 -15.98 7.62 0.80
CA SER A 218 -16.03 8.14 2.17
C SER A 218 -17.22 7.65 2.99
N SER A 219 -18.39 7.50 2.35
CA SER A 219 -19.62 7.03 2.99
C SER A 219 -19.65 5.54 3.31
N GLY A 220 -18.72 4.76 2.76
CA GLY A 220 -18.76 3.30 2.80
C GLY A 220 -19.86 2.67 1.93
N THR A 221 -20.71 3.45 1.24
CA THR A 221 -21.84 2.91 0.45
C THR A 221 -21.49 2.58 -1.00
N ARG A 222 -20.32 3.01 -1.48
CA ARG A 222 -19.76 2.63 -2.78
C ARG A 222 -18.42 1.98 -2.60
N ILE A 223 -18.22 0.88 -3.31
CA ILE A 223 -16.96 0.12 -3.32
C ILE A 223 -16.60 -0.24 -4.75
N ALA A 224 -15.32 -0.25 -5.07
CA ALA A 224 -14.80 -0.77 -6.33
C ALA A 224 -13.81 -1.89 -6.07
N LEU A 225 -13.86 -2.93 -6.91
CA LEU A 225 -13.04 -4.12 -6.84
C LEU A 225 -12.36 -4.33 -8.19
N SER A 226 -11.06 -4.55 -8.19
CA SER A 226 -10.27 -4.87 -9.38
C SER A 226 -9.65 -6.25 -9.25
N SER A 227 -9.67 -7.03 -10.32
CA SER A 227 -9.07 -8.36 -10.40
C SER A 227 -7.81 -8.37 -11.25
N SER A 228 -6.98 -9.39 -11.06
CA SER A 228 -5.83 -9.71 -11.92
C SER A 228 -6.21 -10.11 -13.35
N SER A 229 -7.50 -10.17 -13.68
CA SER A 229 -7.97 -10.40 -15.06
C SER A 229 -8.30 -9.11 -15.82
N GLY A 230 -7.96 -7.93 -15.27
CA GLY A 230 -8.23 -6.63 -15.90
C GLY A 230 -9.68 -6.16 -15.77
N ILE A 231 -10.47 -6.75 -14.85
CA ILE A 231 -11.87 -6.36 -14.61
C ILE A 231 -11.94 -5.49 -13.37
N THR A 232 -12.53 -4.31 -13.52
CA THR A 232 -12.90 -3.45 -12.40
C THR A 232 -14.42 -3.32 -12.33
N ARG A 233 -14.99 -3.66 -11.16
CA ARG A 233 -16.44 -3.60 -10.92
C ARG A 233 -16.74 -2.71 -9.72
N VAL A 234 -17.74 -1.86 -9.86
CA VAL A 234 -18.21 -0.97 -8.79
C VAL A 234 -19.56 -1.45 -8.27
N TYR A 235 -19.78 -1.35 -6.96
CA TYR A 235 -21.04 -1.68 -6.29
C TYR A 235 -21.54 -0.49 -5.48
N GLU A 236 -22.85 -0.35 -5.39
CA GLU A 236 -23.55 0.52 -4.44
C GLU A 236 -24.33 -0.34 -3.44
N TYR A 237 -24.25 0.03 -2.16
CA TYR A 237 -25.04 -0.60 -1.12
C TYR A 237 -26.49 -0.13 -1.15
N ASN A 238 -27.42 -1.07 -1.28
CA ASN A 238 -28.84 -0.81 -1.17
C ASN A 238 -29.32 -1.13 0.25
N ALA A 239 -29.51 -0.09 1.06
CA ALA A 239 -29.92 -0.22 2.46
C ALA A 239 -31.29 -0.89 2.67
N THR A 240 -32.21 -0.78 1.70
CA THR A 240 -33.54 -1.40 1.80
C THR A 240 -33.47 -2.91 1.67
N SER A 241 -32.71 -3.40 0.69
CA SER A 241 -32.50 -4.83 0.46
C SER A 241 -31.33 -5.41 1.26
N ARG A 242 -30.56 -4.55 1.93
CA ARG A 242 -29.30 -4.88 2.61
C ARG A 242 -28.36 -5.65 1.68
N SER A 243 -28.20 -5.17 0.46
CA SER A 243 -27.41 -5.86 -0.56
C SER A 243 -26.54 -4.93 -1.38
N TRP A 244 -25.37 -5.42 -1.79
CA TRP A 244 -24.48 -4.75 -2.74
C TRP A 244 -24.97 -4.99 -4.17
N ILE A 245 -25.19 -3.92 -4.93
CA ILE A 245 -25.71 -3.97 -6.30
C ILE A 245 -24.66 -3.38 -7.25
N PRO A 246 -24.31 -4.06 -8.37
CA PRO A 246 -23.40 -3.51 -9.36
C PRO A 246 -23.87 -2.13 -9.86
N LEU A 247 -22.94 -1.17 -9.87
CA LEU A 247 -23.17 0.20 -10.31
C LEU A 247 -22.52 0.40 -11.68
N GLY A 248 -23.33 0.20 -12.72
CA GLY A 248 -22.90 0.23 -14.12
C GLY A 248 -22.32 -1.10 -14.61
N ALA A 249 -21.85 -1.10 -15.85
CA ALA A 249 -21.16 -2.25 -16.44
C ALA A 249 -19.73 -2.38 -15.89
N ASP A 250 -19.16 -3.57 -16.02
CA ASP A 250 -17.75 -3.82 -15.71
C ASP A 250 -16.86 -2.93 -16.57
N ILE A 251 -15.91 -2.26 -15.93
CA ILE A 251 -14.82 -1.57 -16.61
C ILE A 251 -13.83 -2.66 -17.01
N THR A 252 -13.70 -2.86 -18.32
CA THR A 252 -12.76 -3.79 -18.92
C THR A 252 -11.84 -2.99 -19.81
N ASP A 253 -10.54 -3.13 -19.56
CA ASP A 253 -9.53 -2.38 -20.29
C ASP A 253 -8.61 -3.35 -21.00
N ASP A 254 -8.82 -3.52 -22.30
CA ASP A 254 -7.97 -4.37 -23.15
C ASP A 254 -6.49 -3.93 -23.13
N SER A 255 -6.23 -2.68 -22.72
CA SER A 255 -4.91 -2.07 -22.55
C SER A 255 -4.46 -1.92 -21.09
N ILE A 256 -5.13 -2.54 -20.12
CA ILE A 256 -4.63 -2.73 -18.75
C ILE A 256 -4.99 -4.18 -18.38
N GLN A 257 -4.18 -5.14 -18.83
CA GLN A 257 -4.50 -6.56 -18.63
C GLN A 257 -4.46 -6.99 -17.14
N GLU A 258 -3.82 -6.19 -16.28
CA GLU A 258 -3.75 -6.36 -14.83
C GLU A 258 -3.61 -4.96 -14.21
N PRO A 259 -4.61 -4.40 -13.53
CA PRO A 259 -4.42 -3.19 -12.74
C PRO A 259 -3.48 -3.48 -11.57
N VAL A 260 -2.66 -2.51 -11.18
CA VAL A 260 -1.72 -2.60 -10.02
C VAL A 260 -2.09 -1.67 -8.88
N ALA A 261 -3.09 -0.83 -9.07
CA ALA A 261 -3.65 0.05 -8.05
C ALA A 261 -5.06 0.51 -8.44
N LEU A 262 -5.87 0.81 -7.44
CA LEU A 262 -7.24 1.28 -7.57
C LEU A 262 -7.50 2.35 -6.50
N ALA A 263 -8.03 3.50 -6.90
CA ALA A 263 -8.40 4.57 -5.98
C ALA A 263 -9.79 5.12 -6.32
N MET A 264 -10.51 5.61 -5.32
CA MET A 264 -11.87 6.14 -5.46
C MET A 264 -12.01 7.46 -4.71
N SER A 265 -12.60 8.45 -5.38
CA SER A 265 -12.95 9.74 -4.77
C SER A 265 -13.93 9.60 -3.60
N GLY A 266 -13.99 10.60 -2.72
CA GLY A 266 -14.77 10.54 -1.49
C GLY A 266 -16.28 10.38 -1.73
N ASN A 267 -16.81 10.94 -2.81
CA ASN A 267 -18.21 10.76 -3.21
C ASN A 267 -18.45 9.48 -4.04
N GLY A 268 -17.40 8.74 -4.39
CA GLY A 268 -17.43 7.56 -5.23
C GLY A 268 -17.93 7.79 -6.66
N SER A 269 -17.74 8.99 -7.22
CA SER A 269 -18.08 9.26 -8.63
C SER A 269 -16.88 9.17 -9.57
N ILE A 270 -15.66 9.36 -9.05
CA ILE A 270 -14.41 9.19 -9.77
C ILE A 270 -13.69 7.94 -9.28
N LEU A 271 -13.21 7.14 -10.23
CA LEU A 271 -12.40 5.94 -10.03
C LEU A 271 -11.10 6.06 -10.82
N VAL A 272 -9.97 5.69 -10.25
CA VAL A 272 -8.66 5.74 -10.91
C VAL A 272 -8.02 4.36 -10.88
N THR A 273 -7.52 3.89 -12.02
CA THR A 273 -6.81 2.62 -12.18
C THR A 273 -5.39 2.88 -12.66
N GLY A 274 -4.41 2.27 -12.01
CA GLY A 274 -3.03 2.22 -12.49
C GLY A 274 -2.72 0.86 -13.12
N GLY A 275 -1.90 0.81 -14.17
CA GLY A 275 -1.63 -0.43 -14.90
C GLY A 275 -0.27 -1.10 -14.62
N ASN A 276 -0.15 -2.38 -14.98
CA ASN A 276 1.01 -3.26 -14.75
C ASN A 276 2.02 -3.30 -15.90
N TYR A 277 3.30 -3.02 -15.60
CA TYR A 277 4.45 -3.02 -16.52
C TYR A 277 4.56 -4.26 -17.43
N ASN A 278 4.41 -5.45 -16.87
CA ASN A 278 4.88 -6.70 -17.46
C ASN A 278 4.18 -7.06 -18.79
N ASN A 279 3.03 -6.45 -19.08
CA ASN A 279 2.20 -6.77 -20.24
C ASN A 279 2.29 -5.75 -21.41
N PHE A 280 3.09 -4.68 -21.30
CA PHE A 280 3.11 -3.58 -22.30
C PHE A 280 4.38 -3.47 -23.15
N GLY A 281 5.27 -4.46 -23.10
CA GLY A 281 6.41 -4.55 -24.03
C GLY A 281 7.30 -3.31 -24.07
N GLY A 282 7.41 -2.58 -22.96
CA GLY A 282 8.24 -1.37 -22.84
C GLY A 282 7.56 -0.04 -23.22
N LEU A 283 6.23 -0.01 -23.42
CA LEU A 283 5.47 1.22 -23.60
C LEU A 283 4.93 1.74 -22.25
N GLY A 284 4.93 3.06 -22.07
CA GLY A 284 4.37 3.71 -20.88
C GLY A 284 2.91 3.34 -20.66
N ILE A 285 2.57 3.01 -19.42
CA ILE A 285 1.28 2.39 -19.10
C ILE A 285 0.30 3.46 -18.65
N PRO A 286 -0.94 3.44 -19.18
CA PRO A 286 -1.88 4.48 -18.83
C PRO A 286 -2.41 4.26 -17.42
N THR A 287 -2.26 5.29 -16.59
CA THR A 287 -3.21 5.53 -15.50
C THR A 287 -4.46 6.16 -16.11
N ARG A 288 -5.63 5.66 -15.72
CA ARG A 288 -6.92 6.13 -16.23
C ARG A 288 -7.84 6.53 -15.09
N ALA A 289 -8.48 7.67 -15.25
CA ALA A 289 -9.60 8.09 -14.42
C ALA A 289 -10.91 7.83 -15.16
N TYR A 290 -11.94 7.46 -14.42
CA TYR A 290 -13.29 7.21 -14.91
C TYR A 290 -14.28 8.01 -14.06
N GLU A 291 -15.21 8.71 -14.71
CA GLU A 291 -16.34 9.38 -14.08
C GLU A 291 -17.62 8.56 -14.30
N PHE A 292 -18.39 8.37 -13.23
CA PHE A 292 -19.68 7.70 -13.31
C PHE A 292 -20.76 8.60 -13.92
N ASN A 293 -21.22 8.24 -15.11
CA ASN A 293 -22.33 8.89 -15.78
C ASN A 293 -23.68 8.34 -15.27
N THR A 294 -24.26 9.03 -14.30
CA THR A 294 -25.57 8.70 -13.72
C THR A 294 -26.73 8.65 -14.73
N ALA A 295 -26.64 9.38 -15.86
CA ALA A 295 -27.72 9.41 -16.86
C ALA A 295 -27.80 8.12 -17.67
N ASN A 296 -26.65 7.45 -17.88
CA ASN A 296 -26.56 6.23 -18.67
C ASN A 296 -26.23 5.00 -17.81
N ASN A 297 -25.93 5.17 -16.53
CA ASN A 297 -25.47 4.11 -15.63
C ASN A 297 -24.20 3.43 -16.16
N GLU A 298 -23.21 4.25 -16.54
CA GLU A 298 -21.97 3.81 -17.17
C GLU A 298 -20.77 4.55 -16.58
N TRP A 299 -19.64 3.86 -16.44
CA TRP A 299 -18.35 4.47 -16.16
C TRP A 299 -17.71 4.92 -17.47
N VAL A 300 -17.33 6.19 -17.56
CA VAL A 300 -16.76 6.79 -18.76
C VAL A 300 -15.40 7.35 -18.43
N GLN A 301 -14.40 7.09 -19.26
CA GLN A 301 -13.06 7.64 -19.06
C GLN A 301 -13.11 9.18 -19.00
N MET A 302 -12.43 9.74 -17.99
CA MET A 302 -12.32 11.16 -17.70
C MET A 302 -10.93 11.65 -18.11
N GLY A 303 -10.90 12.50 -19.14
CA GLY A 303 -9.67 12.96 -19.77
C GLY A 303 -8.88 11.87 -20.50
N GLN A 304 -7.76 12.28 -21.09
CA GLN A 304 -6.79 11.39 -21.73
C GLN A 304 -6.02 10.52 -20.71
N ASP A 305 -5.38 9.46 -21.21
CA ASP A 305 -4.49 8.60 -20.42
C ASP A 305 -3.37 9.43 -19.75
N ILE A 306 -3.14 9.17 -18.45
CA ILE A 306 -2.01 9.71 -17.71
C ILE A 306 -0.84 8.75 -17.87
N THR A 307 0.28 9.23 -18.42
CA THR A 307 1.51 8.44 -18.55
C THR A 307 2.72 9.34 -18.39
N ASP A 308 3.79 8.78 -17.85
CA ASP A 308 5.11 9.39 -17.79
C ASP A 308 6.03 8.94 -18.93
N GLY A 309 5.58 8.00 -19.77
CA GLY A 309 6.37 7.36 -20.81
C GLY A 309 7.39 6.34 -20.28
N GLN A 310 7.39 6.02 -18.98
CA GLN A 310 8.27 5.03 -18.38
C GLN A 310 7.63 3.65 -18.34
N ALA A 311 8.52 2.68 -18.38
CA ALA A 311 8.27 1.26 -18.25
C ALA A 311 8.16 0.86 -16.76
N SER A 312 7.15 1.38 -16.04
CA SER A 312 6.95 1.09 -14.61
C SER A 312 5.47 0.87 -14.25
N ASN A 313 5.24 0.18 -13.14
CA ASN A 313 3.92 0.08 -12.52
C ASN A 313 3.45 1.46 -12.07
N ALA A 314 2.17 1.75 -12.23
CA ALA A 314 1.59 3.02 -11.79
C ALA A 314 0.76 2.80 -10.52
N PHE A 315 1.29 3.21 -9.36
CA PHE A 315 0.54 3.24 -8.10
C PHE A 315 -0.25 4.54 -8.04
N VAL A 316 -1.51 4.50 -7.62
CA VAL A 316 -2.41 5.67 -7.75
C VAL A 316 -3.14 5.99 -6.46
N ASP A 317 -3.41 7.27 -6.27
CA ASP A 317 -4.43 7.76 -5.34
C ASP A 317 -5.15 8.98 -5.92
N VAL A 318 -6.32 9.32 -5.37
CA VAL A 318 -7.17 10.42 -5.85
C VAL A 318 -7.71 11.26 -4.69
N SER A 319 -7.78 12.57 -4.88
CA SER A 319 -8.39 13.50 -3.92
C SER A 319 -9.88 13.20 -3.72
N SER A 320 -10.43 13.70 -2.60
CA SER A 320 -11.81 13.45 -2.21
C SER A 320 -12.82 13.99 -3.23
N ASP A 321 -12.50 15.09 -3.90
CA ASP A 321 -13.29 15.67 -4.99
C ASP A 321 -13.08 15.00 -6.35
N GLY A 322 -12.03 14.20 -6.51
CA GLY A 322 -11.71 13.53 -7.77
C GLY A 322 -10.88 14.35 -8.77
N ASP A 323 -10.54 15.60 -8.45
CA ASP A 323 -9.88 16.52 -9.39
C ASP A 323 -8.35 16.41 -9.39
N ILE A 324 -7.75 15.75 -8.40
CA ILE A 324 -6.30 15.58 -8.26
C ILE A 324 -5.98 14.09 -8.16
N VAL A 325 -5.00 13.65 -8.96
CA VAL A 325 -4.52 12.26 -8.99
C VAL A 325 -3.02 12.24 -8.71
N ALA A 326 -2.59 11.41 -7.77
CA ALA A 326 -1.20 11.07 -7.57
C ALA A 326 -0.88 9.78 -8.33
N VAL A 327 0.30 9.74 -8.96
CA VAL A 327 0.83 8.54 -9.61
C VAL A 327 2.28 8.32 -9.19
N GLY A 328 2.54 7.17 -8.57
CA GLY A 328 3.87 6.70 -8.22
C GLY A 328 4.42 5.73 -9.26
N TYR A 329 5.69 5.90 -9.61
CA TYR A 329 6.43 5.13 -10.60
C TYR A 329 7.73 4.61 -9.99
N PRO A 330 7.70 3.46 -9.29
CA PRO A 330 8.89 2.87 -8.67
C PRO A 330 9.74 2.15 -9.73
N SER A 331 10.41 2.92 -10.59
CA SER A 331 11.38 2.41 -11.56
C SER A 331 12.79 2.29 -10.94
N GLU A 332 13.73 1.62 -11.60
CA GLU A 332 15.05 1.41 -11.00
C GLU A 332 15.86 2.70 -10.84
N GLU A 333 15.83 3.64 -11.81
CA GLU A 333 16.43 4.99 -11.69
C GLU A 333 15.99 5.85 -12.92
N PRO A 334 15.21 6.94 -12.77
CA PRO A 334 14.69 7.48 -11.52
C PRO A 334 13.33 6.88 -11.14
N SER A 335 13.14 6.59 -9.85
CA SER A 335 11.81 6.42 -9.26
C SER A 335 11.27 7.77 -8.78
N PHE A 336 9.95 7.98 -8.92
CA PHE A 336 9.32 9.22 -8.50
C PHE A 336 7.81 9.08 -8.30
N ALA A 337 7.22 10.07 -7.64
CA ALA A 337 5.78 10.34 -7.68
C ALA A 337 5.49 11.64 -8.43
N ARG A 338 4.35 11.69 -9.11
CA ARG A 338 3.81 12.88 -9.79
C ARG A 338 2.38 13.12 -9.36
N VAL A 339 2.01 14.39 -9.30
CA VAL A 339 0.63 14.80 -9.04
C VAL A 339 0.07 15.50 -10.26
N TYR A 340 -1.16 15.16 -10.63
CA TYR A 340 -1.87 15.69 -11.78
C TYR A 340 -3.18 16.31 -11.32
N ARG A 341 -3.58 17.41 -11.95
CA ARG A 341 -4.88 18.05 -11.78
C ARG A 341 -5.66 17.97 -13.08
N TYR A 342 -6.94 17.65 -12.97
CA TYR A 342 -7.83 17.64 -14.11
C TYR A 342 -8.12 19.07 -14.59
N ASP A 343 -7.99 19.28 -15.90
CA ASP A 343 -8.40 20.50 -16.57
C ASP A 343 -9.59 20.22 -17.51
N SER A 344 -10.78 20.53 -17.01
CA SER A 344 -12.03 20.44 -17.77
C SER A 344 -12.06 21.30 -19.05
N GLY A 345 -11.17 22.30 -19.17
CA GLY A 345 -11.05 23.13 -20.37
C GLY A 345 -10.38 22.40 -21.54
N THR A 346 -9.44 21.51 -21.23
CA THR A 346 -8.70 20.69 -22.21
C THR A 346 -9.15 19.23 -22.23
N ASP A 347 -10.01 18.82 -21.28
CA ASP A 347 -10.40 17.41 -21.09
C ASP A 347 -9.17 16.53 -20.89
N GLY A 348 -8.28 16.98 -20.00
CA GLY A 348 -6.97 16.38 -19.82
C GLY A 348 -6.38 16.62 -18.43
N TRP A 349 -5.27 15.92 -18.16
CA TRP A 349 -4.56 15.95 -16.90
C TRP A 349 -3.28 16.78 -17.04
N ILE A 350 -3.05 17.71 -16.13
CA ILE A 350 -1.91 18.61 -16.11
C ILE A 350 -1.10 18.34 -14.85
N GLN A 351 0.21 18.10 -15.00
CA GLN A 351 1.10 17.92 -13.86
C GLN A 351 1.13 19.18 -12.98
N VAL A 352 1.07 18.98 -11.67
CA VAL A 352 1.14 20.01 -10.63
C VAL A 352 2.47 19.86 -9.91
N GLY A 353 3.29 20.90 -9.98
CA GLY A 353 4.63 20.91 -9.38
C GLY A 353 5.64 20.03 -10.12
N GLN A 354 6.84 19.97 -9.56
CA GLN A 354 7.92 19.09 -10.03
C GLN A 354 7.69 17.63 -9.60
N ASP A 355 8.47 16.72 -10.19
CA ASP A 355 8.53 15.32 -9.78
C ASP A 355 9.05 15.20 -8.34
N ILE A 356 8.45 14.30 -7.56
CA ILE A 356 8.93 13.95 -6.23
C ILE A 356 9.84 12.74 -6.38
N GLU A 357 11.14 13.00 -6.54
CA GLU A 357 12.16 11.99 -6.81
C GLU A 357 12.65 11.29 -5.53
N GLY A 358 13.04 10.02 -5.70
CA GLY A 358 13.74 9.25 -4.68
C GLY A 358 15.07 9.87 -4.25
N GLN A 359 15.37 9.82 -2.95
CA GLN A 359 16.58 10.46 -2.38
C GLN A 359 17.83 9.55 -2.35
N PHE A 360 17.67 8.25 -2.64
CA PHE A 360 18.70 7.24 -2.43
C PHE A 360 18.99 6.43 -3.70
N GLN A 361 20.21 5.90 -3.78
CA GLN A 361 20.54 4.89 -4.77
C GLN A 361 19.65 3.66 -4.54
N PHE A 362 19.03 3.13 -5.59
CA PHE A 362 18.02 2.06 -5.53
C PHE A 362 16.69 2.48 -4.90
N SER A 363 16.43 3.79 -4.81
CA SER A 363 15.13 4.28 -4.39
C SER A 363 14.04 3.71 -5.29
N ARG A 364 12.92 3.38 -4.66
CA ARG A 364 11.67 2.99 -5.29
C ARG A 364 10.55 3.93 -4.82
N ALA A 365 10.84 5.23 -4.77
CA ALA A 365 9.86 6.25 -4.45
C ALA A 365 8.62 6.12 -5.34
N GLY A 366 7.45 6.24 -4.72
CA GLY A 366 6.17 6.03 -5.40
C GLY A 366 5.74 4.58 -5.46
N SER A 367 6.37 3.66 -4.71
CA SER A 367 5.85 2.30 -4.51
C SER A 367 4.52 2.28 -3.76
N SER A 368 4.23 3.35 -3.03
CA SER A 368 2.92 3.68 -2.49
C SER A 368 2.79 5.19 -2.46
N VAL A 369 1.60 5.70 -2.81
CA VAL A 369 1.28 7.12 -2.80
C VAL A 369 -0.10 7.31 -2.18
N VAL A 370 -0.25 8.32 -1.33
CA VAL A 370 -1.54 8.70 -0.73
C VAL A 370 -1.65 10.22 -0.72
N LEU A 371 -2.79 10.75 -1.14
CA LEU A 371 -3.12 12.17 -1.13
C LEU A 371 -3.91 12.54 0.13
N SER A 372 -3.74 13.79 0.58
CA SER A 372 -4.77 14.41 1.42
C SER A 372 -6.08 14.53 0.65
N ALA A 373 -7.20 14.67 1.35
CA ALA A 373 -8.52 14.83 0.75
C ALA A 373 -8.61 16.05 -0.18
N MET A 374 -7.83 17.10 0.08
CA MET A 374 -7.74 18.31 -0.75
C MET A 374 -6.65 18.20 -1.84
N GLY A 375 -5.83 17.15 -1.81
CA GLY A 375 -4.70 16.93 -2.72
C GLY A 375 -3.59 17.97 -2.62
N ASP A 376 -3.50 18.67 -1.50
CA ASP A 376 -2.44 19.63 -1.16
C ASP A 376 -1.26 18.99 -0.42
N ARG A 377 -1.41 17.74 0.04
CA ARG A 377 -0.32 16.92 0.58
C ARG A 377 -0.29 15.55 -0.09
N ILE A 378 0.91 15.00 -0.18
CA ILE A 378 1.16 13.65 -0.67
C ILE A 378 2.15 12.93 0.26
N VAL A 379 1.80 11.70 0.62
CA VAL A 379 2.67 10.75 1.30
C VAL A 379 3.24 9.81 0.24
N VAL A 380 4.56 9.62 0.25
CA VAL A 380 5.29 8.79 -0.69
C VAL A 380 6.10 7.74 0.08
N GLY A 381 5.78 6.47 -0.18
CA GLY A 381 6.58 5.34 0.31
C GLY A 381 7.72 5.00 -0.65
N ASP A 382 8.90 4.79 -0.08
CA ASP A 382 10.11 4.39 -0.78
C ASP A 382 10.76 3.19 -0.03
N PRO A 383 10.44 1.94 -0.40
CA PRO A 383 11.03 0.76 0.23
C PRO A 383 12.53 0.61 -0.02
N GLY A 384 13.07 1.25 -1.06
CA GLY A 384 14.50 1.29 -1.35
C GLY A 384 15.24 2.45 -0.69
N GLY A 385 14.54 3.31 0.06
CA GLY A 385 15.11 4.48 0.69
C GLY A 385 15.87 4.14 1.97
N GLY A 386 17.19 4.34 1.98
CA GLY A 386 18.03 4.12 3.17
C GLY A 386 18.04 2.66 3.68
N ASN A 387 18.42 2.48 4.95
CA ASN A 387 18.32 1.19 5.62
C ASN A 387 16.90 1.07 6.20
N GLY A 388 16.02 0.27 5.59
CA GLY A 388 14.67 0.06 6.14
C GLY A 388 13.50 0.45 5.24
N GLY A 389 13.77 1.23 4.18
CA GLY A 389 12.73 1.99 3.49
C GLY A 389 12.37 3.27 4.25
N ILE A 390 11.84 4.26 3.55
CA ILE A 390 11.37 5.52 4.13
C ILE A 390 9.95 5.87 3.69
N VAL A 391 9.34 6.73 4.48
CA VAL A 391 8.12 7.47 4.10
C VAL A 391 8.43 8.95 4.16
N GLN A 392 8.04 9.66 3.10
CA GLN A 392 8.20 11.10 2.98
C GLN A 392 6.83 11.74 2.79
N VAL A 393 6.66 12.95 3.31
CA VAL A 393 5.42 13.73 3.14
C VAL A 393 5.78 15.07 2.54
N PHE A 394 5.05 15.46 1.50
CA PHE A 394 5.24 16.73 0.81
C PHE A 394 3.95 17.54 0.84
N GLU A 395 4.09 18.85 0.99
CA GLU A 395 3.02 19.83 0.89
C GLU A 395 3.22 20.69 -0.36
N PHE A 396 2.13 20.98 -1.08
CA PHE A 396 2.18 21.79 -2.28
C PHE A 396 2.18 23.28 -1.93
N ASN A 397 3.26 23.97 -2.27
CA ASN A 397 3.36 25.40 -2.11
C ASN A 397 2.82 26.10 -3.36
N GLU A 398 1.60 26.66 -3.28
CA GLU A 398 0.98 27.39 -4.38
C GLU A 398 1.77 28.62 -4.84
N GLY A 399 2.55 29.24 -3.94
CA GLY A 399 3.31 30.45 -4.24
C GLY A 399 4.53 30.20 -5.12
N THR A 400 5.16 29.05 -4.95
CA THR A 400 6.31 28.58 -5.75
C THR A 400 5.91 27.57 -6.82
N ALA A 401 4.67 27.07 -6.77
CA ALA A 401 4.16 25.97 -7.58
C ALA A 401 5.04 24.72 -7.48
N SER A 402 5.51 24.38 -6.28
CA SER A 402 6.39 23.24 -6.02
C SER A 402 5.96 22.40 -4.83
N TRP A 403 6.26 21.11 -4.89
CA TRP A 403 6.15 20.21 -3.73
C TRP A 403 7.34 20.41 -2.78
N GLU A 404 7.07 20.62 -1.51
CA GLU A 404 8.09 20.86 -0.47
C GLU A 404 7.94 19.78 0.61
N GLN A 405 9.04 19.10 0.95
CA GLN A 405 9.00 18.07 2.00
C GLN A 405 8.72 18.72 3.36
N ILE A 406 7.79 18.13 4.11
CA ILE A 406 7.48 18.52 5.49
C ILE A 406 7.91 17.42 6.46
N GLY A 407 8.58 17.82 7.54
CA GLY A 407 9.16 16.90 8.52
C GLY A 407 10.32 16.05 8.00
N SER A 408 10.89 15.27 8.92
CA SER A 408 11.95 14.32 8.62
C SER A 408 11.41 13.06 7.92
N ASN A 409 12.30 12.27 7.33
CA ASN A 409 11.95 10.96 6.77
C ASN A 409 11.51 10.02 7.90
N MET A 410 10.34 9.42 7.78
CA MET A 410 9.89 8.35 8.68
C MET A 410 10.41 6.98 8.20
N GLY A 411 10.47 5.98 9.09
CA GLY A 411 10.79 4.59 8.71
C GLY A 411 12.28 4.21 8.70
N GLN A 412 13.19 5.18 8.80
CA GLN A 412 14.63 4.87 8.88
C GLN A 412 14.94 4.10 10.16
N ILE A 413 15.31 2.82 10.01
CA ILE A 413 15.77 1.99 11.12
C ILE A 413 17.27 1.69 10.96
N ASN A 414 17.97 1.54 12.08
CA ASN A 414 19.43 1.35 12.09
C ASN A 414 19.89 -0.06 11.64
N GLU A 415 19.02 -0.85 10.99
CA GLU A 415 19.26 -2.24 10.63
C GLU A 415 18.84 -2.51 9.18
N PHE A 416 19.57 -3.40 8.50
CA PHE A 416 19.20 -3.83 7.15
C PHE A 416 17.90 -4.63 7.20
N THR A 417 16.81 -4.05 6.71
CA THR A 417 15.62 -4.83 6.39
C THR A 417 15.74 -5.37 4.98
N PHE A 418 15.09 -6.49 4.72
CA PHE A 418 14.77 -6.87 3.35
C PHE A 418 13.63 -5.97 2.86
N ASP A 419 13.51 -5.83 1.54
CA ASP A 419 12.51 -5.11 0.71
C ASP A 419 11.04 -5.32 1.14
N THR A 420 10.68 -5.05 2.40
CA THR A 420 9.31 -5.11 2.90
C THR A 420 8.63 -3.86 2.36
N GLY A 421 7.76 -4.05 1.35
CA GLY A 421 7.02 -2.95 0.73
C GLY A 421 6.44 -2.00 1.77
N VAL A 422 6.66 -0.71 1.59
CA VAL A 422 6.16 0.33 2.50
C VAL A 422 4.72 0.63 2.08
N ASN A 423 3.73 0.03 2.73
CA ASN A 423 2.32 0.43 2.54
C ASN A 423 2.05 1.62 3.43
N VAL A 424 1.45 2.67 2.88
CA VAL A 424 1.15 3.90 3.60
C VAL A 424 -0.35 4.17 3.57
N ALA A 425 -0.86 4.82 4.62
CA ALA A 425 -2.18 5.43 4.65
C ALA A 425 -2.11 6.74 5.45
N ALA A 426 -3.02 7.67 5.20
CA ALA A 426 -3.00 8.99 5.83
C ALA A 426 -4.42 9.43 6.24
N SER A 427 -4.49 10.32 7.23
CA SER A 427 -5.68 11.10 7.51
C SER A 427 -5.94 12.07 6.35
N ALA A 428 -7.14 12.60 6.30
CA ALA A 428 -7.57 13.42 5.19
C ALA A 428 -6.89 14.79 5.08
N ASP A 429 -6.38 15.31 6.18
CA ASP A 429 -5.52 16.48 6.19
C ASP A 429 -4.04 16.13 5.97
N GLY A 430 -3.69 14.85 5.90
CA GLY A 430 -2.33 14.36 5.81
C GLY A 430 -1.47 14.66 7.05
N ASN A 431 -2.07 14.97 8.21
CA ASN A 431 -1.33 15.22 9.46
C ASN A 431 -1.08 13.94 10.27
N ILE A 432 -1.80 12.85 10.00
CA ILE A 432 -1.59 11.55 10.62
C ILE A 432 -1.25 10.58 9.50
N VAL A 433 -0.11 9.92 9.61
CA VAL A 433 0.39 8.97 8.61
C VAL A 433 0.70 7.66 9.28
N THR A 434 0.28 6.56 8.69
CA THR A 434 0.67 5.23 9.10
C THR A 434 1.46 4.55 7.98
N TYR A 435 2.41 3.71 8.38
CA TYR A 435 3.09 2.83 7.44
C TYR A 435 3.37 1.47 8.05
N GLY A 436 3.46 0.48 7.16
CA GLY A 436 3.87 -0.88 7.50
C GLY A 436 3.80 -1.84 6.31
N PRO A 437 4.32 -3.07 6.47
CA PRO A 437 5.07 -3.50 7.64
C PRO A 437 6.49 -2.89 7.66
N TYR A 438 6.98 -2.54 8.84
CA TYR A 438 8.41 -2.27 9.07
C TYR A 438 8.98 -3.32 10.03
N GLY A 439 10.17 -3.85 9.77
CA GLY A 439 10.78 -4.90 10.61
C GLY A 439 12.11 -5.41 10.06
N ASN A 440 13.02 -5.79 10.94
CA ASN A 440 14.40 -6.21 10.61
C ASN A 440 14.52 -7.62 10.00
N GLY A 441 13.40 -8.31 9.76
CA GLY A 441 13.38 -9.67 9.22
C GLY A 441 14.03 -10.73 10.12
N TYR A 442 14.45 -10.38 11.34
CA TYR A 442 15.07 -11.29 12.31
C TYR A 442 14.06 -11.83 13.33
N ASP A 443 13.01 -11.06 13.63
CA ASP A 443 12.06 -11.39 14.68
C ASP A 443 10.71 -11.94 14.16
N ASP A 444 10.55 -12.17 12.85
CA ASP A 444 9.28 -12.58 12.19
C ASP A 444 8.05 -11.69 12.51
N GLU A 445 8.27 -10.54 13.16
CA GLU A 445 7.22 -9.61 13.59
C GLU A 445 7.14 -8.42 12.63
N ALA A 446 5.97 -8.22 12.02
CA ALA A 446 5.68 -7.07 11.18
C ALA A 446 5.08 -5.95 12.03
N HIS A 447 5.69 -4.77 12.02
CA HIS A 447 5.20 -3.63 12.80
C HIS A 447 4.41 -2.66 11.93
N VAL A 448 3.34 -2.10 12.50
CA VAL A 448 2.64 -0.93 11.97
C VAL A 448 2.83 0.21 12.97
N ALA A 449 3.23 1.38 12.48
CA ALA A 449 3.34 2.58 13.29
C ALA A 449 2.46 3.69 12.72
N VAL A 450 2.03 4.59 13.60
CA VAL A 450 1.26 5.78 13.26
C VAL A 450 2.03 6.99 13.78
N PHE A 451 2.11 8.03 12.96
CA PHE A 451 2.82 9.26 13.25
C PHE A 451 1.88 10.44 13.07
N GLN A 452 2.06 11.44 13.92
CA GLN A 452 1.37 12.72 13.85
C GLN A 452 2.39 13.83 13.58
N PHE A 453 2.07 14.69 12.63
CA PHE A 453 2.84 15.90 12.34
C PHE A 453 2.66 16.91 13.48
N ASP A 454 3.77 17.44 13.97
CA ASP A 454 3.82 18.50 14.96
C ASP A 454 4.27 19.81 14.31
N ASP A 455 3.31 20.72 14.08
CA ASP A 455 3.57 22.05 13.52
C ASP A 455 4.58 22.87 14.34
N ALA A 456 4.71 22.62 15.65
CA ALA A 456 5.61 23.37 16.51
C ALA A 456 7.08 22.99 16.28
N THR A 457 7.34 21.73 15.96
CA THR A 457 8.68 21.21 15.66
C THR A 457 8.94 21.09 14.16
N ASN A 458 7.88 21.18 13.34
CA ASN A 458 7.90 20.89 11.90
C ASN A 458 8.47 19.48 11.65
N ASP A 459 8.04 18.51 12.46
CA ASP A 459 8.52 17.13 12.40
C ASP A 459 7.43 16.12 12.80
N TRP A 460 7.71 14.84 12.55
CA TRP A 460 6.81 13.72 12.82
C TRP A 460 7.09 13.10 14.19
N SER A 461 6.04 12.90 14.98
CA SER A 461 6.10 12.21 16.27
C SER A 461 5.26 10.96 16.24
N GLN A 462 5.73 9.87 16.84
CA GLN A 462 4.96 8.63 16.89
C GLN A 462 3.71 8.80 17.77
N LEU A 463 2.55 8.47 17.22
CA LEU A 463 1.26 8.50 17.87
C LEU A 463 0.93 7.11 18.42
N GLY A 464 0.96 6.96 19.74
CA GLY A 464 0.73 5.68 20.41
C GLY A 464 1.88 4.68 20.24
N GLN A 465 1.69 3.49 20.80
CA GLN A 465 2.64 2.40 20.66
C GLN A 465 2.64 1.82 19.23
N SER A 466 3.78 1.24 18.82
CA SER A 466 3.83 0.41 17.61
C SER A 466 2.94 -0.82 17.79
N LEU A 467 2.21 -1.17 16.75
CA LEU A 467 1.34 -2.34 16.74
C LEU A 467 2.12 -3.53 16.20
N LEU A 468 2.43 -4.47 17.09
CA LEU A 468 3.15 -5.72 16.80
C LEU A 468 2.23 -6.73 16.13
N ARG A 469 2.76 -7.48 15.16
CA ARG A 469 2.14 -8.71 14.64
C ARG A 469 3.03 -9.90 14.95
N GLY A 470 2.49 -10.85 15.69
CA GLY A 470 3.17 -12.11 16.04
C GLY A 470 3.21 -12.29 17.56
N ASN A 471 2.65 -13.40 18.05
CA ASN A 471 2.83 -13.76 19.46
C ASN A 471 4.14 -14.54 19.60
N SER A 472 5.24 -13.84 19.86
CA SER A 472 6.54 -14.46 20.19
C SER A 472 6.51 -15.39 21.42
N GLN A 473 5.44 -15.39 22.23
CA GLN A 473 5.29 -16.36 23.33
C GLN A 473 4.81 -17.76 22.87
N THR A 474 4.30 -17.89 21.63
CA THR A 474 3.86 -19.19 21.08
C THR A 474 4.75 -19.75 19.97
N GLY A 475 5.65 -18.93 19.41
CA GLY A 475 6.67 -19.39 18.45
C GLY A 475 6.13 -19.99 17.14
N GLN A 476 4.89 -19.65 16.74
CA GLN A 476 4.18 -20.38 15.68
C GLN A 476 3.32 -19.54 14.72
N VAL A 477 3.28 -18.21 14.83
CA VAL A 477 2.47 -17.35 13.92
C VAL A 477 3.37 -16.32 13.26
N SER A 478 3.64 -16.51 11.97
CA SER A 478 4.29 -15.52 11.12
C SER A 478 3.22 -14.78 10.34
N ALA A 479 3.22 -13.45 10.40
CA ALA A 479 2.31 -12.61 9.63
C ALA A 479 3.01 -12.14 8.35
N TYR A 480 2.42 -12.44 7.20
CA TYR A 480 2.90 -11.98 5.90
C TYR A 480 1.94 -10.93 5.33
N PHE A 481 2.44 -10.09 4.42
CA PHE A 481 1.59 -9.29 3.53
C PHE A 481 0.66 -8.32 4.25
N VAL A 482 1.24 -7.40 5.03
CA VAL A 482 0.48 -6.44 5.84
C VAL A 482 -0.04 -5.29 4.99
N SER A 483 -1.35 -5.09 5.00
CA SER A 483 -2.02 -3.91 4.47
C SER A 483 -2.45 -2.98 5.61
N VAL A 484 -2.54 -1.68 5.34
CA VAL A 484 -2.99 -0.65 6.28
C VAL A 484 -4.04 0.25 5.63
N ALA A 485 -5.03 0.69 6.42
CA ALA A 485 -5.98 1.72 6.05
C ALA A 485 -6.31 2.58 7.27
N LEU A 486 -6.56 3.87 7.07
CA LEU A 486 -6.76 4.84 8.15
C LEU A 486 -8.05 5.64 7.92
N SER A 487 -8.79 5.94 8.99
CA SER A 487 -9.96 6.83 8.93
C SER A 487 -9.55 8.26 8.59
N PHE A 488 -10.53 9.06 8.16
CA PHE A 488 -10.33 10.44 7.73
C PHE A 488 -9.73 11.33 8.83
N ASP A 489 -10.07 11.08 10.08
CA ASP A 489 -9.54 11.78 11.25
C ASP A 489 -8.26 11.16 11.82
N GLY A 490 -7.78 10.06 11.24
CA GLY A 490 -6.57 9.36 11.68
C GLY A 490 -6.71 8.55 12.96
N ARG A 491 -7.92 8.32 13.48
CA ARG A 491 -8.15 7.66 14.79
C ARG A 491 -8.59 6.22 14.74
N VAL A 492 -8.95 5.70 13.57
CA VAL A 492 -9.23 4.29 13.34
C VAL A 492 -8.23 3.75 12.34
N LEU A 493 -7.45 2.77 12.77
CA LEU A 493 -6.48 2.06 11.95
C LEU A 493 -6.98 0.65 11.69
N VAL A 494 -7.00 0.25 10.43
CA VAL A 494 -7.32 -1.12 10.00
C VAL A 494 -6.05 -1.75 9.46
N THR A 495 -5.80 -2.99 9.84
CA THR A 495 -4.66 -3.76 9.36
C THR A 495 -5.11 -5.10 8.85
N GLY A 496 -4.63 -5.52 7.68
CA GLY A 496 -4.90 -6.82 7.08
C GLY A 496 -3.62 -7.64 6.97
N SER A 497 -3.69 -8.97 7.13
CA SER A 497 -2.54 -9.87 6.95
C SER A 497 -2.96 -11.30 6.67
N ILE A 498 -2.04 -12.07 6.11
CA ILE A 498 -2.13 -13.53 6.10
C ILE A 498 -1.35 -14.08 7.30
N GLU A 499 -2.01 -14.86 8.15
CA GLU A 499 -1.38 -15.49 9.32
C GLU A 499 -1.33 -17.00 9.19
N SER A 500 -0.21 -17.59 9.62
CA SER A 500 -0.07 -19.04 9.71
C SER A 500 -0.56 -19.58 11.05
N LYS A 501 -1.22 -20.73 11.03
CA LYS A 501 -1.63 -21.49 12.20
C LYS A 501 -1.16 -22.93 12.05
N GLN A 502 -0.41 -23.44 13.03
CA GLN A 502 -0.02 -24.85 13.05
C GLN A 502 -1.16 -25.69 13.65
N GLU A 503 -1.68 -26.65 12.88
CA GLU A 503 -2.63 -27.66 13.36
C GLU A 503 -2.04 -29.06 13.16
N GLY A 504 -1.50 -29.64 14.24
CA GLY A 504 -0.80 -30.92 14.17
C GLY A 504 0.51 -30.82 13.37
N SER A 505 0.63 -31.56 12.26
CA SER A 505 1.76 -31.50 11.33
C SER A 505 1.59 -30.45 10.23
N ASP A 506 0.40 -29.86 10.11
CA ASP A 506 0.03 -29.04 8.96
C ASP A 506 0.04 -27.55 9.33
N PHE A 507 0.33 -26.71 8.34
CA PHE A 507 0.19 -25.26 8.44
C PHE A 507 -1.05 -24.84 7.66
N LEU A 508 -1.97 -24.18 8.34
CA LEU A 508 -3.11 -23.50 7.74
C LEU A 508 -2.82 -22.00 7.68
N PHE A 509 -3.43 -21.32 6.73
CA PHE A 509 -3.36 -19.87 6.63
C PHE A 509 -4.77 -19.27 6.73
N ASP A 510 -4.91 -18.15 7.43
CA ASP A 510 -6.13 -17.35 7.46
C ASP A 510 -5.83 -15.88 7.13
N GLY A 511 -6.81 -15.20 6.52
CA GLY A 511 -6.79 -13.76 6.42
C GLY A 511 -7.26 -13.15 7.72
N ARG A 512 -6.51 -12.22 8.29
CA ARG A 512 -6.92 -11.50 9.49
C ARG A 512 -6.99 -10.02 9.24
N VAL A 513 -8.11 -9.43 9.66
CA VAL A 513 -8.29 -7.99 9.73
C VAL A 513 -8.48 -7.57 11.18
N ARG A 514 -7.65 -6.63 11.65
CA ARG A 514 -7.73 -6.03 12.98
C ARG A 514 -7.96 -4.54 12.87
N ILE A 515 -8.84 -4.05 13.72
CA ILE A 515 -9.19 -2.64 13.80
C ILE A 515 -8.74 -2.10 15.15
N PHE A 516 -8.10 -0.94 15.15
CA PHE A 516 -7.62 -0.25 16.33
C PHE A 516 -8.19 1.15 16.37
N THR A 517 -8.63 1.58 17.55
CA THR A 517 -9.05 2.95 17.84
C THR A 517 -8.03 3.60 18.75
N PHE A 518 -7.72 4.87 18.48
CA PHE A 518 -6.82 5.65 19.31
C PHE A 518 -7.57 6.35 20.45
N SER A 519 -7.05 6.24 21.68
CA SER A 519 -7.63 6.82 22.90
C SER A 519 -6.66 7.71 23.67
#